data_AF-A0A917AIZ2-F1
#
_entry.id   AF-A0A917AIZ2-F1
#
_cell.length_a   1.000
_cell.length_b   1.000
_cell.length_c   1.000
_cell.angle_alpha   90.00
_cell.angle_beta   90.00
_cell.angle_gamma   90.00
#
_symmetry.space_group_name_H-M   'P 1'
#
loop_
_entity.id
_entity.type
_entity.pdbx_description
1 polymer ?
#
loop_
_entity_poly.entity_id
_entity_poly.type
_entity_poly.pdbx_seq_one_letter_code
_entity_poly.pdbx_strand_id
1 'polypeptide(L)'
;MAKGNKKSCWFSFAKESIARYFAEERREPLLFVSKARLRKKFKTYYVAIHTKGITIFECRMAFGDKVEIVEEKEWFLFNRVVIDYYFMKSIFLFEGDEGMEWELTMKRKGKELQQAIEHHSSLEVVVTS
;
A
#
# COMPACT_ATOMS: atom_id res chain seq x y z
N MET A 1 25.34 -23.01 -10.77
CA MET A 1 24.09 -22.96 -9.98
C MET A 1 23.68 -21.50 -9.79
N ALA A 2 22.61 -21.07 -10.46
CA ALA A 2 22.16 -19.69 -10.44
C ALA A 2 21.68 -19.28 -9.04
N LYS A 3 22.30 -18.26 -8.44
CA LYS A 3 21.76 -17.54 -7.28
C LYS A 3 20.53 -16.73 -7.74
N GLY A 4 19.45 -17.43 -8.04
CA GLY A 4 18.16 -16.85 -8.42
C GLY A 4 17.48 -16.17 -7.23
N ASN A 5 17.81 -14.90 -7.04
CA ASN A 5 16.96 -13.81 -6.56
C ASN A 5 15.74 -14.14 -5.65
N LYS A 6 15.96 -14.73 -4.46
CA LYS A 6 14.89 -15.02 -3.47
C LYS A 6 13.98 -13.82 -3.15
N LYS A 7 14.48 -12.58 -3.18
CA LYS A 7 13.70 -11.35 -2.92
C LYS A 7 12.66 -11.02 -4.01
N SER A 8 12.88 -11.52 -5.23
CA SER A 8 11.96 -11.38 -6.36
C SER A 8 10.72 -12.26 -6.16
N CYS A 9 10.93 -13.48 -5.66
CA CYS A 9 9.88 -14.47 -5.46
C CYS A 9 8.80 -14.01 -4.46
N TRP A 10 9.21 -13.25 -3.43
CA TRP A 10 8.31 -12.83 -2.34
C TRP A 10 7.29 -11.77 -2.76
N PHE A 11 7.67 -10.87 -3.68
CA PHE A 11 6.71 -9.88 -4.17
C PHE A 11 5.67 -10.53 -5.06
N SER A 12 6.07 -11.45 -5.94
CA SER A 12 5.13 -12.16 -6.81
C SER A 12 4.14 -12.97 -6.00
N PHE A 13 4.61 -13.76 -5.02
CA PHE A 13 3.74 -14.50 -4.11
C PHE A 13 2.74 -13.60 -3.38
N ALA A 14 3.22 -12.50 -2.79
CA ALA A 14 2.36 -11.58 -2.05
C ALA A 14 1.34 -10.91 -2.98
N LYS A 15 1.77 -10.46 -4.17
CA LYS A 15 0.90 -9.80 -5.16
C LYS A 15 -0.20 -10.75 -5.64
N GLU A 16 0.14 -12.00 -5.95
CA GLU A 16 -0.83 -13.01 -6.39
C GLU A 16 -1.80 -13.38 -5.27
N SER A 17 -1.30 -13.57 -4.05
CA SER A 17 -2.14 -13.88 -2.87
C SER A 17 -3.12 -12.74 -2.56
N ILE A 18 -2.66 -11.48 -2.61
CA ILE A 18 -3.52 -10.30 -2.42
C ILE A 18 -4.55 -10.22 -3.55
N ALA A 19 -4.14 -10.42 -4.81
CA ALA A 19 -5.08 -10.41 -5.93
C ALA A 19 -6.18 -11.48 -5.78
N ARG A 20 -5.82 -12.68 -5.33
CA ARG A 20 -6.77 -13.76 -5.04
C ARG A 20 -7.73 -13.37 -3.93
N TYR A 21 -7.22 -12.84 -2.81
CA TYR A 21 -8.04 -12.37 -1.69
C TYR A 21 -9.11 -11.36 -2.16
N PHE A 22 -8.73 -10.37 -2.97
CA PHE A 22 -9.68 -9.38 -3.48
C PHE A 22 -10.68 -9.95 -4.50
N ALA A 23 -10.26 -10.91 -5.32
CA ALA A 23 -11.12 -11.53 -6.33
C ALA A 23 -12.14 -12.50 -5.71
N GLU A 24 -11.71 -13.33 -4.77
CA GLU A 24 -12.49 -14.47 -4.26
C GLU A 24 -13.24 -14.12 -2.96
N GLU A 25 -12.54 -13.49 -2.01
CA GLU A 25 -13.07 -13.25 -0.67
C GLU A 25 -13.79 -11.91 -0.58
N ARG A 26 -13.11 -10.82 -0.98
CA ARG A 26 -13.68 -9.47 -0.84
C ARG A 26 -14.63 -9.09 -1.98
N ARG A 27 -14.43 -9.68 -3.16
CA ARG A 27 -15.15 -9.35 -4.42
C ARG A 27 -15.12 -7.85 -4.73
N GLU A 28 -13.96 -7.24 -4.53
CA GLU A 28 -13.75 -5.80 -4.76
C GLU A 28 -12.62 -5.58 -5.80
N PRO A 29 -12.76 -4.58 -6.69
CA PRO A 29 -11.70 -4.27 -7.64
C PRO A 29 -10.41 -3.84 -6.93
N LEU A 30 -9.35 -4.59 -7.17
CA LEU A 30 -8.00 -4.25 -6.74
C LEU A 30 -7.34 -3.35 -7.80
N LEU A 31 -6.99 -2.14 -7.39
CA LEU A 31 -6.55 -1.07 -8.29
C LEU A 31 -5.02 -0.96 -8.33
N PHE A 32 -4.37 -1.19 -7.19
CA PHE A 32 -2.91 -1.08 -7.08
C PHE A 32 -2.38 -2.00 -5.99
N VAL A 33 -1.21 -2.61 -6.23
CA VAL A 33 -0.43 -3.32 -5.20
C VAL A 33 1.04 -2.98 -5.32
N SER A 34 1.67 -2.66 -4.20
CA SER A 34 3.11 -2.43 -4.16
C SER A 34 3.70 -2.63 -2.76
N LYS A 35 5.04 -2.59 -2.65
CA LYS A 35 5.73 -2.64 -1.36
C LYS A 35 5.73 -1.26 -0.72
N ALA A 36 5.38 -1.23 0.56
CA ALA A 36 5.36 -0.01 1.35
C ALA A 36 6.06 -0.20 2.70
N ARG A 37 6.24 0.91 3.40
CA ARG A 37 6.59 0.96 4.82
C ARG A 37 5.54 1.79 5.54
N LEU A 38 5.14 1.32 6.71
CA LEU A 38 4.27 2.06 7.61
C LEU A 38 5.11 2.86 8.59
N ARG A 39 4.91 4.18 8.62
CA ARG A 39 5.64 5.10 9.51
C ARG A 39 7.17 4.92 9.38
N LYS A 40 7.90 5.26 10.45
CA LYS A 40 9.36 5.07 10.61
C LYS A 40 9.79 3.60 10.82
N LYS A 41 8.94 2.59 10.57
CA LYS A 41 9.32 1.18 10.74
C LYS A 41 10.14 0.69 9.55
N PHE A 42 11.21 -0.07 9.82
CA PHE A 42 12.06 -0.66 8.77
C PHE A 42 11.49 -1.94 8.14
N LYS A 43 10.33 -2.40 8.59
CA LYS A 43 9.63 -3.58 8.08
C LYS A 43 8.99 -3.29 6.71
N THR A 44 9.03 -4.28 5.82
CA THR A 44 8.37 -4.20 4.52
C THR A 44 6.95 -4.73 4.64
N TYR A 45 5.99 -3.93 4.21
CA TYR A 45 4.60 -4.30 4.07
C TYR A 45 4.21 -4.27 2.59
N TYR A 46 3.01 -4.76 2.30
CA TYR A 46 2.39 -4.66 0.98
C TYR A 46 1.14 -3.82 1.11
N VAL A 47 1.07 -2.74 0.34
CA VAL A 47 -0.11 -1.90 0.25
C VAL A 47 -0.96 -2.35 -0.91
N ALA A 48 -2.26 -2.42 -0.69
CA ALA A 48 -3.29 -2.61 -1.71
C ALA A 48 -4.25 -1.42 -1.69
N ILE A 49 -4.50 -0.84 -2.86
CA ILE A 49 -5.55 0.17 -3.07
C ILE A 49 -6.70 -0.50 -3.76
N HIS A 50 -7.90 -0.31 -3.23
CA HIS A 50 -9.15 -0.78 -3.78
C HIS A 50 -10.17 0.37 -3.73
N THR A 51 -11.35 0.14 -4.29
CA THR A 51 -12.36 1.21 -4.47
C THR A 51 -12.86 1.83 -3.16
N LYS A 52 -12.72 1.14 -2.02
CA LYS A 52 -13.16 1.63 -0.71
C LYS A 52 -12.03 2.19 0.16
N GLY A 53 -10.77 1.89 -0.15
CA GLY A 53 -9.69 2.27 0.74
C GLY A 53 -8.34 1.64 0.44
N ILE A 54 -7.60 1.50 1.53
CA ILE A 54 -6.26 0.97 1.63
C ILE A 54 -6.28 -0.24 2.56
N THR A 55 -5.73 -1.36 2.09
CA THR A 55 -5.43 -2.51 2.96
C THR A 55 -3.94 -2.74 2.99
N ILE A 56 -3.39 -2.92 4.18
CA ILE A 56 -1.99 -3.26 4.40
C ILE A 56 -1.87 -4.71 4.79
N PHE A 57 -0.93 -5.37 4.13
CA PHE A 57 -0.63 -6.76 4.34
C PHE A 57 0.80 -6.98 4.83
N GLU A 58 0.96 -8.01 5.65
CA GLU A 58 2.23 -8.60 6.01
C GLU A 58 2.32 -9.99 5.39
N CYS A 59 3.47 -10.31 4.77
CA CYS A 59 3.76 -11.66 4.33
C CYS A 59 4.58 -12.36 5.43
N ARG A 60 4.01 -13.39 6.04
CA ARG A 60 4.70 -14.27 6.99
C ARG A 60 5.08 -15.55 6.28
N MET A 61 6.39 -15.76 6.14
CA MET A 61 6.94 -16.97 5.55
C MET A 61 7.56 -17.80 6.68
N ALA A 62 6.71 -18.64 7.28
CA ALA A 62 7.09 -19.66 8.25
C ALA A 62 6.49 -20.99 7.77
N PHE A 63 6.01 -21.86 8.68
CA PHE A 63 5.29 -23.09 8.32
C PHE A 63 3.97 -22.76 7.60
N GLY A 64 4.05 -22.55 6.28
CA GLY A 64 2.98 -22.05 5.42
C GLY A 64 3.19 -20.57 5.07
N ASP A 65 3.53 -20.28 3.82
CA ASP A 65 3.57 -18.92 3.32
C ASP A 65 2.17 -18.34 3.34
N LYS A 66 1.97 -17.24 4.09
CA LYS A 66 0.68 -16.58 4.19
C LYS A 66 0.80 -15.07 4.12
N VAL A 67 -0.26 -14.46 3.61
CA VAL A 67 -0.47 -13.03 3.61
C VAL A 67 -1.56 -12.72 4.63
N GLU A 68 -1.29 -11.82 5.57
CA GLU A 68 -2.22 -11.43 6.62
C GLU A 68 -2.48 -9.93 6.54
N ILE A 69 -3.74 -9.54 6.73
CA ILE A 69 -4.12 -8.13 6.89
C ILE A 69 -3.59 -7.66 8.23
N VAL A 70 -2.92 -6.51 8.23
CA VAL A 70 -2.41 -5.86 9.44
C VAL A 70 -3.10 -4.55 9.76
N GLU A 71 -3.61 -3.86 8.75
CA GLU A 71 -4.30 -2.59 8.92
C GLU A 71 -5.19 -2.32 7.70
N GLU A 72 -6.36 -1.72 7.93
CA GLU A 72 -7.25 -1.22 6.88
C GLU A 72 -7.62 0.23 7.17
N LYS A 73 -7.72 1.02 6.11
CA LYS A 73 -8.16 2.42 6.14
C LYS A 73 -9.10 2.68 4.99
N GLU A 74 -10.33 3.04 5.31
CA GLU A 74 -11.31 3.43 4.31
C GLU A 74 -11.10 4.88 3.88
N TRP A 75 -11.46 5.22 2.64
CA TRP A 75 -11.21 6.56 2.10
C TRP A 75 -11.90 7.66 2.91
N PHE A 76 -13.10 7.40 3.43
CA PHE A 76 -13.86 8.39 4.20
C PHE A 76 -13.20 8.78 5.53
N LEU A 77 -12.20 8.02 6.00
CA LEU A 77 -11.44 8.38 7.20
C LEU A 77 -10.50 9.56 6.96
N PHE A 78 -10.25 9.92 5.71
CA PHE A 78 -9.32 10.97 5.35
C PHE A 78 -10.03 12.06 4.55
N ASN A 79 -9.54 13.27 4.71
CA ASN A 79 -9.97 14.44 3.95
C ASN A 79 -8.93 14.80 2.88
N ARG A 80 -7.64 14.62 3.20
CA ARG A 80 -6.54 14.95 2.31
C ARG A 80 -5.37 13.99 2.41
N VAL A 81 -4.54 14.01 1.38
CA VAL A 81 -3.21 13.38 1.39
C VAL A 81 -2.16 14.38 0.93
N VAL A 82 -1.14 14.57 1.77
CA VAL A 82 0.05 15.34 1.44
C VAL A 82 1.13 14.39 0.95
N ILE A 83 1.66 14.65 -0.24
CA ILE A 83 2.62 13.79 -0.93
C ILE A 83 3.93 14.52 -1.11
N ASP A 84 4.98 13.96 -0.52
CA ASP A 84 6.35 14.44 -0.64
C ASP A 84 7.21 13.46 -1.43
N TYR A 85 7.79 13.94 -2.52
CA TYR A 85 8.63 13.16 -3.42
C TYR A 85 10.12 13.39 -3.13
N TYR A 86 10.74 12.41 -2.46
CA TYR A 86 12.19 12.36 -2.27
C TYR A 86 12.86 11.49 -3.34
N PHE A 87 14.13 11.78 -3.63
CA PHE A 87 14.93 11.13 -4.69
C PHE A 87 14.74 9.61 -4.83
N MET A 88 14.62 8.85 -3.73
CA MET A 88 14.40 7.39 -3.76
C MET A 88 13.12 6.89 -3.08
N LYS A 89 12.23 7.79 -2.63
CA LYS A 89 11.01 7.41 -1.94
C LYS A 89 9.95 8.50 -2.03
N SER A 90 8.69 8.11 -1.94
CA SER A 90 7.57 9.03 -1.78
C SER A 90 6.96 8.81 -0.40
N ILE A 91 6.65 9.89 0.31
CA ILE A 91 5.93 9.85 1.58
C ILE A 91 4.53 10.37 1.32
N PHE A 92 3.54 9.64 1.83
CA PHE A 92 2.13 10.00 1.79
C PHE A 92 1.67 10.17 3.23
N LEU A 93 1.32 11.39 3.60
CA LEU A 93 0.70 11.72 4.87
C LEU A 93 -0.80 11.90 4.63
N PHE A 94 -1.58 10.92 5.06
CA PHE A 94 -3.04 10.97 5.00
C PHE A 94 -3.56 11.62 6.26
N GLU A 95 -4.45 12.59 6.09
CA GLU A 95 -4.99 13.39 7.18
C GLU A 95 -6.52 13.37 7.14
N GLY A 96 -7.11 13.05 8.28
CA GLY A 96 -8.55 13.01 8.51
C GLY A 96 -9.00 14.02 9.57
N ASP A 97 -10.21 13.84 10.05
CA ASP A 97 -10.76 14.66 11.13
C ASP A 97 -10.07 14.39 12.49
N GLU A 98 -10.24 15.33 13.42
CA GLU A 98 -9.81 15.19 14.83
C GLU A 98 -8.31 14.85 15.02
N GLY A 99 -7.44 15.32 14.12
CA GLY A 99 -6.00 15.08 14.20
C GLY A 99 -5.59 13.66 13.81
N MET A 100 -6.45 12.92 13.09
CA MET A 100 -6.09 11.63 12.51
C MET A 100 -5.03 11.81 11.42
N GLU A 101 -3.84 11.28 11.69
CA GLU A 101 -2.74 11.24 10.71
C GLU A 101 -2.25 9.81 10.48
N TRP A 102 -1.99 9.46 9.23
CA TRP A 102 -1.46 8.15 8.85
C TRP A 102 -0.43 8.26 7.73
N GLU A 103 0.78 7.74 7.98
CA GLU A 103 1.91 7.85 7.07
C GLU A 103 2.22 6.53 6.36
N LEU A 104 2.31 6.60 5.03
CA LEU A 104 2.77 5.53 4.15
C LEU A 104 4.00 5.98 3.36
N THR A 105 5.08 5.21 3.43
CA THR A 105 6.29 5.45 2.63
C THR A 105 6.43 4.41 1.53
N MET A 106 6.56 4.88 0.29
CA MET A 106 6.76 4.08 -0.92
C MET A 106 8.18 4.25 -1.45
N LYS A 107 8.90 3.15 -1.72
CA LYS A 107 10.23 3.22 -2.36
C LYS A 107 10.19 3.30 -3.88
N ARG A 108 9.08 2.85 -4.47
CA ARG A 108 8.86 2.77 -5.92
C ARG A 108 7.38 2.99 -6.18
N LYS A 109 7.03 3.40 -7.39
CA LYS A 109 5.64 3.55 -7.83
C LYS A 109 4.84 4.60 -7.05
N GLY A 110 5.50 5.63 -6.50
CA GLY A 110 4.81 6.73 -5.81
C GLY A 110 3.84 7.46 -6.72
N LYS A 111 4.26 7.80 -7.95
CA LYS A 111 3.39 8.46 -8.93
C LYS A 111 2.18 7.61 -9.35
N GLU A 112 2.35 6.30 -9.49
CA GLU A 112 1.23 5.38 -9.76
C GLU A 112 0.25 5.34 -8.59
N LEU A 113 0.74 5.36 -7.34
CA LEU A 113 -0.11 5.42 -6.16
C LEU A 113 -0.87 6.76 -6.08
N GLN A 114 -0.20 7.89 -6.34
CA GLN A 114 -0.85 9.20 -6.44
C GLN A 114 -2.01 9.15 -7.44
N GLN A 115 -1.75 8.65 -8.66
CA GLN A 115 -2.79 8.52 -9.67
C GLN A 115 -3.94 7.64 -9.19
N ALA A 116 -3.66 6.50 -8.57
CA ALA A 116 -4.71 5.63 -8.04
C ALA A 116 -5.59 6.35 -7.00
N ILE A 117 -4.99 7.18 -6.13
CA ILE A 117 -5.72 7.97 -5.14
C ILE A 117 -6.57 9.05 -5.81
N GLU A 118 -6.00 9.81 -6.75
CA GLU A 118 -6.71 10.88 -7.49
C GLU A 118 -7.93 10.36 -8.27
N HIS A 119 -7.84 9.15 -8.84
CA HIS A 119 -8.92 8.59 -9.66
C HIS A 119 -10.01 7.88 -8.86
N HIS A 120 -9.69 7.39 -7.65
CA HIS A 120 -10.56 6.46 -6.93
C HIS A 120 -10.91 6.88 -5.50
N SER A 121 -10.51 8.09 -5.10
CA SER A 121 -10.90 8.69 -3.83
C SER A 121 -11.39 10.13 -4.04
N SER A 122 -12.08 10.68 -3.05
CA SER A 122 -12.46 12.09 -3.02
C SER A 122 -11.46 12.95 -2.23
N LEU A 123 -10.26 12.44 -1.96
CA LEU A 123 -9.27 13.13 -1.16
C LEU A 123 -8.70 14.33 -1.89
N GLU A 124 -8.49 15.43 -1.16
CA GLU A 124 -7.64 16.51 -1.64
C GLU A 124 -6.19 16.00 -1.72
N VAL A 125 -5.57 16.11 -2.90
CA VAL A 125 -4.18 15.67 -3.12
C VAL A 125 -3.27 16.88 -3.21
N VAL A 126 -2.40 17.03 -2.20
CA VAL A 126 -1.43 18.12 -2.11
C VAL A 126 -0.04 17.56 -2.37
N VAL A 127 0.65 18.05 -3.40
CA VAL A 127 2.04 17.64 -3.69
C VAL A 127 2.99 18.73 -3.22
N THR A 128 3.89 18.39 -2.31
CA THR A 128 4.96 19.28 -1.84
C THR A 128 6.27 18.93 -2.54
N SER A 129 6.94 19.96 -3.06
CA SER A 129 8.22 19.86 -3.79
C SER A 129 9.42 20.10 -2.88
#